data_AF-A0A4P8WK45-F1
#
_entry.id   AF-A0A4P8WK45-F1
#
_cell.length_a   1.000
_cell.length_b   1.000
_cell.length_c   1.000
_cell.angle_alpha   90.00
_cell.angle_beta   90.00
_cell.angle_gamma   90.00
#
_symmetry.space_group_name_H-M   'P 1'
#
loop_
_entity.id
_entity.type
_entity.pdbx_description
1 polymer ?
#
loop_
_entity_poly.entity_id
_entity_poly.type
_entity_poly.pdbx_seq_one_letter_code
_entity_poly.pdbx_strand_id
1 'polypeptide(L)'
;MTEQKYEIPEKDEMRDDIGQRSLRGEMYTDLVSLLKVLNQYEEPIPFEYALYRAYHDYDYSLSPDADDYSAVKDKHKTRLDKAGRWDEEVVGDVVGRIPTAEVWVEYVSSELGYETVTEQNLNEVQKACVRIGDERKDEYYKACGREFQERILEDADSILDDSGTIGEFIDEVLGDFARLAAEEFPSRVNAGSQGGKSSAGSANEELARRLLLAAGLTEGESEETVRNFTTETEDDSDVIVFGNDDQTMYVEVKSTSIRERVRRALMGEGNYWSLFGFFGNAEKVRSEVLEGNLQGEPWSEQSAVAYVPPEVVSKVEDIDEKEDDGNEVYKLENEDGLLYLRANNVFAQDMVQFTQTGELTDIDPGHEDQYI
;
A
#
# COMPACT_ATOMS: atom_id res chain seq x y z
N MET A 1 7.27 -6.74 36.31
CA MET A 1 5.94 -6.81 35.71
C MET A 1 5.75 -5.52 34.95
N THR A 2 6.17 -5.54 33.69
CA THR A 2 5.59 -4.67 32.66
C THR A 2 4.09 -4.94 32.60
N GLU A 3 3.31 -3.94 32.24
CA GLU A 3 1.89 -4.07 31.94
C GLU A 3 1.76 -4.76 30.58
N GLN A 4 0.73 -5.59 30.36
CA GLN A 4 0.53 -6.20 29.04
C GLN A 4 0.03 -5.11 28.08
N LYS A 5 0.69 -4.94 26.94
CA LYS A 5 0.28 -3.97 25.90
C LYS A 5 -1.04 -4.40 25.26
N TYR A 6 -1.14 -5.67 24.91
CA TYR A 6 -2.33 -6.26 24.27
C TYR A 6 -3.08 -7.15 25.24
N GLU A 7 -4.30 -6.74 25.64
CA GLU A 7 -5.26 -7.65 26.26
C GLU A 7 -5.80 -8.59 25.19
N ILE A 8 -5.54 -9.90 25.36
CA ILE A 8 -5.87 -10.91 24.33
C ILE A 8 -7.34 -11.31 24.48
N PRO A 9 -8.21 -10.98 23.50
CA PRO A 9 -9.66 -11.20 23.58
C PRO A 9 -10.04 -12.69 23.49
N GLU A 10 -11.30 -12.99 23.79
CA GLU A 10 -11.82 -14.35 23.59
C GLU A 10 -11.97 -14.71 22.11
N LYS A 11 -11.96 -16.02 21.80
CA LYS A 11 -11.89 -16.50 20.41
C LYS A 11 -13.04 -16.04 19.51
N ASP A 12 -14.23 -15.88 20.09
CA ASP A 12 -15.43 -15.48 19.36
C ASP A 12 -15.62 -13.96 19.28
N GLU A 13 -14.88 -13.19 20.09
CA GLU A 13 -14.77 -11.73 20.06
C GLU A 13 -13.79 -11.34 18.93
N MET A 14 -12.54 -11.82 19.00
CA MET A 14 -11.53 -11.65 17.93
C MET A 14 -12.06 -12.06 16.55
N ARG A 15 -12.92 -13.09 16.48
CA ARG A 15 -13.57 -13.55 15.25
C ARG A 15 -14.44 -12.47 14.60
N ASP A 16 -15.24 -11.78 15.41
CA ASP A 16 -16.20 -10.78 14.94
C ASP A 16 -15.48 -9.48 14.61
N ASP A 17 -14.46 -9.09 15.40
CA ASP A 17 -13.59 -7.94 15.13
C ASP A 17 -12.89 -8.06 13.76
N ILE A 18 -12.27 -9.21 13.46
CA ILE A 18 -11.66 -9.45 12.13
C ILE A 18 -12.69 -9.75 11.01
N GLY A 19 -13.99 -9.61 11.28
CA GLY A 19 -15.07 -9.75 10.31
C GLY A 19 -15.29 -11.16 9.76
N GLN A 20 -14.85 -12.23 10.44
CA GLN A 20 -14.89 -13.59 9.89
C GLN A 20 -16.06 -14.45 10.39
N ARG A 21 -16.86 -14.99 9.44
CA ARG A 21 -17.97 -15.94 9.72
C ARG A 21 -17.57 -17.15 10.58
N SER A 22 -16.28 -17.52 10.63
CA SER A 22 -15.75 -18.53 11.54
C SER A 22 -14.23 -18.44 11.68
N LEU A 23 -13.72 -18.33 12.91
CA LEU A 23 -12.29 -18.46 13.21
C LEU A 23 -11.94 -19.91 13.57
N ARG A 24 -10.93 -20.50 12.92
CA ARG A 24 -10.44 -21.86 13.26
C ARG A 24 -9.68 -21.83 14.59
N GLY A 25 -9.71 -22.95 15.34
CA GLY A 25 -9.00 -23.07 16.62
C GLY A 25 -7.50 -22.81 16.49
N GLU A 26 -6.85 -23.52 15.57
CA GLU A 26 -5.44 -23.33 15.18
C GLU A 26 -5.12 -21.85 14.87
N MET A 27 -5.84 -21.23 13.93
CA MET A 27 -5.68 -19.83 13.53
C MET A 27 -5.83 -18.85 14.71
N TYR A 28 -6.71 -19.13 15.67
CA TYR A 28 -6.81 -18.34 16.90
C TYR A 28 -5.59 -18.54 17.80
N THR A 29 -5.16 -19.79 18.05
CA THR A 29 -3.91 -20.07 18.78
C THR A 29 -2.77 -19.28 18.18
N ASP A 30 -2.58 -19.32 16.86
CA ASP A 30 -1.48 -18.64 16.19
C ASP A 30 -1.48 -17.11 16.35
N LEU A 31 -2.66 -16.49 16.34
CA LEU A 31 -2.82 -15.05 16.61
C LEU A 31 -2.47 -14.75 18.07
N VAL A 32 -2.97 -15.55 19.00
CA VAL A 32 -2.64 -15.48 20.43
C VAL A 32 -1.13 -15.70 20.67
N SER A 33 -0.45 -16.57 19.91
CA SER A 33 1.00 -16.78 19.99
C SER A 33 1.77 -15.52 19.59
N LEU A 34 1.38 -14.87 18.48
CA LEU A 34 2.00 -13.61 18.04
C LEU A 34 1.82 -12.51 19.08
N LEU A 35 0.59 -12.30 19.57
CA LEU A 35 0.30 -11.27 20.58
C LEU A 35 1.02 -11.53 21.92
N LYS A 36 1.29 -12.80 22.26
CA LYS A 36 2.12 -13.15 23.43
C LYS A 36 3.58 -12.76 23.23
N VAL A 37 4.15 -12.94 22.04
CA VAL A 37 5.51 -12.47 21.72
C VAL A 37 5.59 -10.96 21.84
N LEU A 38 4.67 -10.21 21.21
CA LEU A 38 4.72 -8.74 21.23
C LEU A 38 4.59 -8.19 22.65
N ASN A 39 3.78 -8.83 23.50
CA ASN A 39 3.70 -8.54 24.94
C ASN A 39 4.99 -8.78 25.76
N GLN A 40 6.08 -9.31 25.16
CA GLN A 40 7.39 -9.44 25.81
C GLN A 40 8.36 -8.30 25.49
N TYR A 41 8.15 -7.55 24.39
CA TYR A 41 9.12 -6.59 23.87
C TYR A 41 8.63 -5.15 24.01
N GLU A 42 9.48 -4.26 24.54
CA GLU A 42 9.18 -2.81 24.66
C GLU A 42 9.50 -2.03 23.36
N GLU A 43 10.16 -2.66 22.38
CA GLU A 43 10.50 -2.06 21.09
C GLU A 43 10.07 -2.98 19.92
N PRO A 44 9.67 -2.45 18.74
CA PRO A 44 9.24 -3.26 17.61
C PRO A 44 10.27 -4.30 17.14
N ILE A 45 9.79 -5.49 16.76
CA ILE A 45 10.61 -6.65 16.36
C ILE A 45 10.41 -7.02 14.88
N PRO A 46 11.38 -7.71 14.24
CA PRO A 46 11.24 -8.16 12.86
C PRO A 46 10.09 -9.16 12.71
N PHE A 47 9.33 -9.07 11.61
CA PHE A 47 8.29 -10.03 11.25
C PHE A 47 8.80 -11.49 11.29
N GLU A 48 9.96 -11.77 10.71
CA GLU A 48 10.56 -13.11 10.76
C GLU A 48 10.85 -13.59 12.19
N TYR A 49 11.22 -12.68 13.10
CA TYR A 49 11.49 -13.03 14.51
C TYR A 49 10.21 -13.21 15.33
N ALA A 50 9.18 -12.41 15.09
CA ALA A 50 7.88 -12.59 15.70
C ALA A 50 7.31 -13.99 15.39
N LEU A 51 7.49 -14.48 14.15
CA LEU A 51 7.17 -15.86 13.76
C LEU A 51 8.04 -16.89 14.48
N TYR A 52 9.35 -16.66 14.55
CA TYR A 52 10.31 -17.55 15.23
C TYR A 52 9.98 -17.74 16.71
N ARG A 53 9.87 -16.64 17.47
CA ARG A 53 9.48 -16.69 18.90
C ARG A 53 8.11 -17.33 19.09
N ALA A 54 7.12 -17.02 18.23
CA ALA A 54 5.78 -17.61 18.35
C ALA A 54 5.79 -19.13 18.13
N TYR A 55 6.62 -19.63 17.22
CA TYR A 55 6.78 -21.07 16.95
C TYR A 55 7.55 -21.81 18.05
N HIS A 56 8.64 -21.22 18.56
CA HIS A 56 9.48 -21.86 19.57
C HIS A 56 8.93 -21.74 21.00
N ASP A 57 8.30 -20.61 21.35
CA ASP A 57 7.88 -20.31 22.73
C ASP A 57 6.36 -20.49 22.97
N TYR A 58 5.51 -20.49 21.93
CA TYR A 58 4.06 -20.26 22.08
C TYR A 58 3.09 -21.10 21.20
N ASP A 59 3.39 -22.36 20.88
CA ASP A 59 2.46 -23.31 20.21
C ASP A 59 1.95 -22.88 18.80
N TYR A 60 2.58 -21.92 18.12
CA TYR A 60 2.19 -21.46 16.78
C TYR A 60 2.35 -22.59 15.74
N SER A 61 1.37 -22.79 14.86
CA SER A 61 1.21 -24.06 14.11
C SER A 61 2.17 -24.28 12.94
N LEU A 62 2.82 -23.24 12.44
CA LEU A 62 3.67 -23.29 11.24
C LEU A 62 5.12 -22.91 11.57
N SER A 63 6.06 -23.81 11.25
CA SER A 63 7.49 -23.52 11.29
C SER A 63 7.82 -22.38 10.30
N PRO A 64 8.59 -21.35 10.72
CA PRO A 64 9.14 -20.36 9.79
C PRO A 64 10.17 -20.99 8.84
N ASP A 65 10.88 -22.03 9.29
CA ASP A 65 11.95 -22.73 8.57
C ASP A 65 11.44 -23.89 7.69
N ALA A 66 10.20 -23.81 7.18
CA ALA A 66 9.62 -24.86 6.36
C ALA A 66 10.30 -24.97 4.98
N ASP A 67 10.58 -26.20 4.51
CA ASP A 67 11.22 -26.46 3.21
C ASP A 67 10.50 -25.78 2.02
N ASP A 68 9.17 -25.67 2.09
CA ASP A 68 8.35 -24.87 1.17
C ASP A 68 7.96 -23.54 1.83
N TYR A 69 8.97 -22.73 2.16
CA TYR A 69 8.77 -21.40 2.74
C TYR A 69 7.84 -20.55 1.88
N SER A 70 7.84 -20.73 0.54
CA SER A 70 6.88 -20.13 -0.38
C SER A 70 5.41 -20.37 0.01
N ALA A 71 4.97 -21.62 0.13
CA ALA A 71 3.57 -21.96 0.43
C ALA A 71 3.18 -21.77 1.91
N VAL A 72 4.16 -21.55 2.79
CA VAL A 72 3.93 -21.25 4.22
C VAL A 72 3.93 -19.74 4.48
N LYS A 73 4.77 -18.96 3.78
CA LYS A 73 4.87 -17.49 3.89
C LYS A 73 3.54 -16.79 3.76
N ASP A 74 2.71 -17.14 2.77
CA ASP A 74 1.41 -16.50 2.59
C ASP A 74 0.43 -16.79 3.75
N LYS A 75 0.60 -17.90 4.46
CA LYS A 75 -0.17 -18.21 5.68
C LYS A 75 0.35 -17.46 6.90
N HIS A 76 1.65 -17.15 6.96
CA HIS A 76 2.21 -16.24 7.96
C HIS A 76 1.72 -14.81 7.72
N LYS A 77 1.75 -14.34 6.47
CA LYS A 77 1.19 -13.04 6.04
C LYS A 77 -0.24 -12.88 6.54
N THR A 78 -1.15 -13.80 6.14
CA THR A 78 -2.57 -13.77 6.52
C THR A 78 -2.82 -13.71 8.03
N ARG A 79 -1.89 -14.17 8.87
CA ARG A 79 -2.02 -14.06 10.33
C ARG A 79 -1.65 -12.66 10.84
N LEU A 80 -0.56 -12.06 10.37
CA LEU A 80 -0.27 -10.67 10.70
C LEU A 80 -1.36 -9.73 10.17
N ASP A 81 -1.82 -9.97 8.94
CA ASP A 81 -2.88 -9.19 8.30
C ASP A 81 -4.19 -9.24 9.12
N LYS A 82 -4.48 -10.37 9.76
CA LYS A 82 -5.60 -10.52 10.69
C LYS A 82 -5.37 -9.89 12.05
N ALA A 83 -4.16 -9.96 12.59
CA ALA A 83 -3.84 -9.32 13.86
C ALA A 83 -3.98 -7.79 13.75
N GLY A 84 -3.49 -7.20 12.64
CA GLY A 84 -3.68 -5.79 12.32
C GLY A 84 -5.13 -5.38 12.02
N ARG A 85 -6.00 -6.31 11.60
CA ARG A 85 -7.46 -6.07 11.49
C ARG A 85 -8.20 -6.13 12.83
N TRP A 86 -7.59 -6.70 13.86
CA TRP A 86 -8.15 -6.74 15.22
C TRP A 86 -7.68 -5.53 16.02
N ASP A 87 -6.40 -5.17 15.90
CA ASP A 87 -5.78 -4.01 16.55
C ASP A 87 -4.70 -3.43 15.62
N GLU A 88 -4.87 -2.17 15.23
CA GLU A 88 -3.94 -1.49 14.32
C GLU A 88 -2.57 -1.20 14.96
N GLU A 89 -2.46 -1.13 16.30
CA GLU A 89 -1.16 -0.98 16.97
C GLU A 89 -0.25 -2.21 16.76
N VAL A 90 -0.81 -3.38 16.45
CA VAL A 90 -0.02 -4.59 16.12
C VAL A 90 0.80 -4.37 14.84
N VAL A 91 0.35 -3.50 13.94
CA VAL A 91 1.13 -3.05 12.78
C VAL A 91 2.33 -2.22 13.23
N GLY A 92 2.23 -1.51 14.36
CA GLY A 92 3.31 -0.85 15.09
C GLY A 92 4.49 -1.78 15.39
N ASP A 93 4.23 -2.82 16.18
CA ASP A 93 5.29 -3.61 16.81
C ASP A 93 5.93 -4.67 15.87
N VAL A 94 5.32 -4.96 14.72
CA VAL A 94 5.83 -5.96 13.76
C VAL A 94 6.37 -5.30 12.49
N VAL A 95 7.64 -4.93 12.52
CA VAL A 95 8.31 -4.26 11.40
C VAL A 95 8.82 -5.25 10.33
N GLY A 96 8.88 -4.81 9.07
CA GLY A 96 9.33 -5.61 7.92
C GLY A 96 8.22 -6.18 7.04
N ARG A 97 6.98 -6.23 7.53
CA ARG A 97 5.79 -6.51 6.73
C ARG A 97 4.72 -5.43 6.94
N ILE A 98 4.34 -4.77 5.86
CA ILE A 98 3.07 -4.01 5.79
C ILE A 98 1.91 -5.04 5.65
N PRO A 99 0.78 -4.87 6.37
CA PRO A 99 -0.40 -5.76 6.32
C PRO A 99 -1.15 -5.66 4.97
N THR A 100 -2.42 -6.08 4.93
CA THR A 100 -3.31 -5.76 3.80
C THR A 100 -3.47 -4.23 3.66
N ALA A 101 -3.71 -3.79 2.43
CA ALA A 101 -3.81 -2.37 2.11
C ALA A 101 -4.86 -1.64 2.93
N GLU A 102 -6.01 -2.28 3.21
CA GLU A 102 -7.09 -1.73 4.04
C GLU A 102 -6.54 -1.27 5.40
N VAL A 103 -5.95 -2.19 6.16
CA VAL A 103 -5.38 -1.94 7.49
C VAL A 103 -4.28 -0.87 7.44
N TRP A 104 -3.46 -0.87 6.39
CA TRP A 104 -2.41 0.13 6.26
C TRP A 104 -2.96 1.54 6.01
N VAL A 105 -3.96 1.69 5.15
CA VAL A 105 -4.61 2.97 4.89
C VAL A 105 -5.44 3.42 6.10
N GLU A 106 -6.03 2.48 6.84
CA GLU A 106 -6.76 2.72 8.09
C GLU A 106 -5.85 3.28 9.19
N TYR A 107 -4.77 2.55 9.53
CA TYR A 107 -3.76 2.97 10.48
C TYR A 107 -3.17 4.34 10.16
N VAL A 108 -2.84 4.60 8.89
CA VAL A 108 -2.31 5.91 8.45
C VAL A 108 -3.38 7.01 8.52
N SER A 109 -4.66 6.69 8.31
CA SER A 109 -5.75 7.66 8.50
C SER A 109 -5.97 7.98 9.98
N SER A 110 -5.92 6.95 10.84
CA SER A 110 -6.01 7.05 12.31
C SER A 110 -4.90 7.94 12.90
N GLU A 111 -3.63 7.69 12.51
CA GLU A 111 -2.46 8.52 12.88
C GLU A 111 -2.58 10.00 12.45
N LEU A 112 -3.34 10.29 11.38
CA LEU A 112 -3.64 11.65 10.92
C LEU A 112 -4.92 12.26 11.55
N GLY A 113 -5.70 11.47 12.29
CA GLY A 113 -6.98 11.89 12.87
C GLY A 113 -8.15 11.91 11.89
N TYR A 114 -8.10 11.11 10.82
CA TYR A 114 -9.16 10.99 9.82
C TYR A 114 -9.96 9.67 9.97
N GLU A 115 -11.28 9.78 10.10
CA GLU A 115 -12.20 8.62 10.14
C GLU A 115 -12.25 7.85 8.79
N THR A 116 -11.97 8.53 7.67
CA THR A 116 -11.94 7.92 6.33
C THR A 116 -11.15 8.76 5.34
N VAL A 117 -10.87 8.19 4.17
CA VAL A 117 -10.28 8.85 3.01
C VAL A 117 -11.36 9.64 2.27
N THR A 118 -11.08 10.90 1.95
CA THR A 118 -11.96 11.80 1.19
C THR A 118 -11.16 12.58 0.16
N GLU A 119 -11.88 13.26 -0.74
CA GLU A 119 -11.33 14.18 -1.73
C GLU A 119 -10.38 15.24 -1.11
N GLN A 120 -10.64 15.68 0.13
CA GLN A 120 -9.83 16.69 0.79
C GLN A 120 -8.52 16.14 1.38
N ASN A 121 -8.51 14.92 1.92
CA ASN A 121 -7.34 14.35 2.62
C ASN A 121 -6.55 13.32 1.80
N LEU A 122 -7.08 12.82 0.68
CA LEU A 122 -6.50 11.81 -0.22
C LEU A 122 -4.97 11.91 -0.36
N ASN A 123 -4.48 13.08 -0.80
CA ASN A 123 -3.06 13.29 -1.08
C ASN A 123 -2.21 13.46 0.19
N GLU A 124 -2.80 13.79 1.33
CA GLU A 124 -2.11 13.84 2.63
C GLU A 124 -1.95 12.42 3.20
N VAL A 125 -3.03 11.63 3.21
CA VAL A 125 -3.00 10.21 3.59
C VAL A 125 -2.01 9.45 2.71
N GLN A 126 -1.98 9.69 1.39
CA GLN A 126 -1.02 9.03 0.49
C GLN A 126 0.44 9.39 0.81
N LYS A 127 0.74 10.67 1.07
CA LYS A 127 2.08 11.12 1.48
C LYS A 127 2.49 10.54 2.82
N ALA A 128 1.56 10.39 3.76
CA ALA A 128 1.80 9.72 5.03
C ALA A 128 2.03 8.20 4.85
N CYS A 129 1.28 7.51 4.00
CA CYS A 129 1.49 6.10 3.66
C CYS A 129 2.91 5.84 3.14
N VAL A 130 3.43 6.73 2.29
CA VAL A 130 4.81 6.67 1.79
C VAL A 130 5.81 6.98 2.91
N ARG A 131 5.64 8.09 3.64
CA ARG A 131 6.53 8.51 4.73
C ARG A 131 6.69 7.43 5.80
N ILE A 132 5.58 6.97 6.36
CA ILE A 132 5.56 5.97 7.43
C ILE A 132 6.09 4.63 6.89
N GLY A 133 5.80 4.29 5.62
CA GLY A 133 6.36 3.10 4.97
C GLY A 133 7.89 3.09 4.88
N ASP A 134 8.51 4.23 4.59
CA ASP A 134 9.98 4.38 4.60
C ASP A 134 10.55 4.42 6.04
N GLU A 135 9.86 5.04 7.00
CA GLU A 135 10.24 5.05 8.42
C GLU A 135 10.24 3.63 9.03
N ARG A 136 9.16 2.86 8.85
CA ARG A 136 9.06 1.45 9.32
C ARG A 136 10.08 0.52 8.65
N LYS A 137 10.51 0.84 7.43
CA LYS A 137 11.58 0.13 6.72
C LYS A 137 12.95 0.37 7.36
N ASP A 138 13.25 1.59 7.79
CA ASP A 138 14.47 1.89 8.56
C ASP A 138 14.39 1.31 9.98
N GLU A 139 13.20 1.20 10.57
CA GLU A 139 12.99 0.48 11.84
C GLU A 139 13.18 -1.04 11.72
N TYR A 140 12.70 -1.67 10.65
CA TYR A 140 12.97 -3.09 10.37
C TYR A 140 14.47 -3.40 10.37
N TYR A 141 15.28 -2.53 9.76
CA TYR A 141 16.74 -2.67 9.75
C TYR A 141 17.36 -2.56 11.16
N LYS A 142 16.88 -1.63 12.00
CA LYS A 142 17.28 -1.53 13.42
C LYS A 142 16.87 -2.77 14.22
N ALA A 143 15.63 -3.22 14.02
CA ALA A 143 15.05 -4.36 14.72
C ALA A 143 15.75 -5.69 14.38
N CYS A 144 16.15 -5.91 13.11
CA CYS A 144 16.99 -7.05 12.74
C CYS A 144 18.39 -6.94 13.36
N GLY A 145 18.94 -5.73 13.49
CA GLY A 145 20.17 -5.50 14.23
C GLY A 145 20.08 -5.90 15.71
N ARG A 146 18.94 -5.62 16.36
CA ARG A 146 18.63 -6.08 17.73
C ARG A 146 18.47 -7.59 17.81
N GLU A 147 17.68 -8.20 16.94
CA GLU A 147 17.42 -9.65 16.93
C GLU A 147 18.68 -10.49 16.68
N PHE A 148 19.59 -10.06 15.80
CA PHE A 148 20.90 -10.72 15.67
C PHE A 148 21.77 -10.59 16.93
N GLN A 149 21.69 -9.47 17.65
CA GLN A 149 22.38 -9.32 18.94
C GLN A 149 21.75 -10.24 20.00
N GLU A 150 20.42 -10.31 20.05
CA GLU A 150 19.67 -11.17 20.98
C GLU A 150 20.01 -12.66 20.77
N ARG A 151 19.93 -13.16 19.53
CA ARG A 151 20.27 -14.55 19.18
C ARG A 151 21.72 -14.93 19.54
N ILE A 152 22.68 -14.03 19.36
CA ILE A 152 24.09 -14.29 19.73
C ILE A 152 24.30 -14.22 21.24
N LEU A 153 23.51 -13.39 21.95
CA LEU A 153 23.55 -13.29 23.40
C LEU A 153 22.79 -14.43 24.11
N GLU A 154 21.85 -15.10 23.45
CA GLU A 154 21.23 -16.34 23.94
C GLU A 154 22.25 -17.49 24.03
N ASP A 155 23.20 -17.59 23.11
CA ASP A 155 24.30 -18.57 23.14
C ASP A 155 25.53 -18.11 23.97
N ALA A 156 25.57 -16.86 24.45
CA ALA A 156 26.79 -16.25 24.99
C ALA A 156 27.37 -16.92 26.25
N ASP A 157 26.56 -17.56 27.09
CA ASP A 157 27.07 -18.35 28.22
C ASP A 157 27.91 -19.55 27.73
N SER A 158 27.54 -20.18 26.60
CA SER A 158 28.32 -21.26 25.99
C SER A 158 29.59 -20.73 25.33
N ILE A 159 29.50 -19.60 24.60
CA ILE A 159 30.66 -18.95 23.98
C ILE A 159 31.67 -18.53 25.05
N LEU A 160 31.20 -18.07 26.22
CA LEU A 160 32.05 -17.66 27.34
C LEU A 160 32.74 -18.85 28.05
N ASP A 161 32.09 -20.00 28.15
CA ASP A 161 32.68 -21.22 28.74
C ASP A 161 33.74 -21.88 27.83
N ASP A 162 33.59 -21.81 26.49
CA ASP A 162 34.59 -22.26 25.52
C ASP A 162 35.70 -21.21 25.27
N SER A 163 35.44 -19.92 25.52
CA SER A 163 36.40 -18.81 25.36
C SER A 163 37.52 -18.80 26.40
N GLY A 164 38.77 -18.92 25.94
CA GLY A 164 39.95 -18.86 26.81
C GLY A 164 40.16 -17.52 27.54
N THR A 165 39.68 -16.42 26.97
CA THR A 165 39.76 -15.06 27.53
C THR A 165 38.59 -14.18 27.08
N ILE A 166 38.36 -13.09 27.83
CA ILE A 166 37.37 -12.04 27.49
C ILE A 166 37.65 -11.39 26.12
N GLY A 167 38.91 -11.39 25.66
CA GLY A 167 39.27 -10.88 24.33
C GLY A 167 38.78 -11.80 23.22
N GLU A 168 39.03 -13.10 23.37
CA GLU A 168 38.58 -14.13 22.42
C GLU A 168 37.05 -14.19 22.37
N PHE A 169 36.37 -14.11 23.53
CA PHE A 169 34.90 -14.01 23.62
C PHE A 169 34.34 -12.81 22.83
N ILE A 170 34.96 -11.63 22.94
CA ILE A 170 34.52 -10.43 22.21
C ILE A 170 34.75 -10.59 20.70
N ASP A 171 35.90 -11.13 20.30
CA ASP A 171 36.21 -11.36 18.87
C ASP A 171 35.29 -12.43 18.25
N GLU A 172 34.86 -13.44 19.02
CA GLU A 172 33.93 -14.49 18.58
C GLU A 172 32.49 -13.96 18.44
N VAL A 173 31.97 -13.24 19.45
CA VAL A 173 30.66 -12.57 19.39
C VAL A 173 30.59 -11.54 18.24
N LEU A 174 31.67 -10.78 18.00
CA LEU A 174 31.75 -9.87 16.85
C LEU A 174 31.86 -10.62 15.52
N GLY A 175 32.51 -11.79 15.51
CA GLY A 175 32.64 -12.67 14.35
C GLY A 175 31.28 -13.22 13.90
N ASP A 176 30.48 -13.75 14.82
CA ASP A 176 29.14 -14.25 14.51
C ASP A 176 28.16 -13.13 14.15
N PHE A 177 28.27 -11.95 14.77
CA PHE A 177 27.44 -10.80 14.36
C PHE A 177 27.80 -10.36 12.94
N ALA A 178 29.08 -10.30 12.60
CA ALA A 178 29.52 -10.02 11.23
C ALA A 178 29.08 -11.10 10.23
N ARG A 179 29.00 -12.37 10.67
CA ARG A 179 28.50 -13.49 9.85
C ARG A 179 27.00 -13.38 9.58
N LEU A 180 26.16 -13.24 10.62
CA LEU A 180 24.70 -13.07 10.45
C LEU A 180 24.37 -11.82 9.62
N ALA A 181 25.09 -10.72 9.84
CA ALA A 181 24.96 -9.48 9.06
C ALA A 181 25.40 -9.62 7.59
N ALA A 182 26.25 -10.60 7.25
CA ALA A 182 26.66 -10.88 5.87
C ALA A 182 25.78 -11.95 5.18
N GLU A 183 25.29 -12.93 5.93
CA GLU A 183 24.54 -14.08 5.40
C GLU A 183 23.02 -13.81 5.36
N GLU A 184 22.41 -13.40 6.48
CA GLU A 184 20.96 -13.23 6.57
C GLU A 184 20.50 -11.82 6.14
N PHE A 185 21.15 -10.76 6.65
CA PHE A 185 20.67 -9.38 6.49
C PHE A 185 20.45 -8.94 5.03
N PRO A 186 21.33 -9.24 4.05
CA PRO A 186 21.11 -8.84 2.67
C PRO A 186 19.88 -9.52 2.04
N SER A 187 19.51 -10.72 2.49
CA SER A 187 18.30 -11.40 2.03
C SER A 187 17.04 -10.70 2.55
N ARG A 188 17.04 -10.29 3.82
CA ARG A 188 15.95 -9.54 4.48
C ARG A 188 15.76 -8.15 3.88
N VAL A 189 16.85 -7.42 3.62
CA VAL A 189 16.84 -6.12 2.91
C VAL A 189 16.18 -6.25 1.52
N ASN A 190 16.52 -7.30 0.76
CA ASN A 190 15.90 -7.55 -0.54
C ASN A 190 14.42 -7.96 -0.42
N ALA A 191 14.07 -8.77 0.58
CA ALA A 191 12.68 -9.19 0.83
C ALA A 191 11.78 -7.98 1.17
N GLY A 192 12.20 -7.13 2.11
CA GLY A 192 11.49 -5.90 2.47
C GLY A 192 11.39 -4.91 1.32
N SER A 193 12.48 -4.75 0.53
CA SER A 193 12.50 -3.87 -0.65
C SER A 193 11.51 -4.29 -1.76
N GLN A 194 11.23 -5.59 -1.92
CA GLN A 194 10.20 -6.05 -2.85
C GLN A 194 8.79 -6.04 -2.22
N GLY A 195 8.68 -6.40 -0.94
CA GLY A 195 7.40 -6.34 -0.20
C GLY A 195 6.81 -4.93 -0.18
N GLY A 196 7.61 -3.94 0.20
CA GLY A 196 7.19 -2.53 0.24
C GLY A 196 6.71 -1.99 -1.11
N LYS A 197 7.29 -2.42 -2.24
CA LYS A 197 6.81 -2.02 -3.58
C LYS A 197 5.44 -2.60 -3.91
N SER A 198 5.14 -3.82 -3.45
CA SER A 198 3.84 -4.46 -3.64
C SER A 198 2.78 -3.78 -2.76
N SER A 199 3.05 -3.66 -1.46
CA SER A 199 2.12 -3.01 -0.52
C SER A 199 1.90 -1.53 -0.82
N ALA A 200 2.90 -0.81 -1.32
CA ALA A 200 2.74 0.57 -1.76
C ALA A 200 1.97 0.70 -3.09
N GLY A 201 1.85 -0.36 -3.90
CA GLY A 201 0.87 -0.41 -4.99
C GLY A 201 -0.53 -0.46 -4.42
N SER A 202 -0.83 -1.54 -3.68
CA SER A 202 -2.17 -1.79 -3.15
C SER A 202 -2.68 -0.78 -2.14
N ALA A 203 -1.80 -0.05 -1.44
CA ALA A 203 -2.21 1.12 -0.67
C ALA A 203 -2.80 2.25 -1.54
N ASN A 204 -2.29 2.49 -2.75
CA ASN A 204 -2.89 3.46 -3.68
C ASN A 204 -4.21 2.91 -4.27
N GLU A 205 -4.27 1.60 -4.56
CA GLU A 205 -5.49 0.92 -5.04
C GLU A 205 -6.62 1.04 -4.00
N GLU A 206 -6.33 0.79 -2.72
CA GLU A 206 -7.26 0.99 -1.60
C GLU A 206 -7.62 2.47 -1.36
N LEU A 207 -6.70 3.42 -1.59
CA LEU A 207 -7.02 4.85 -1.54
C LEU A 207 -8.05 5.24 -2.61
N ALA A 208 -7.90 4.73 -3.84
CA ALA A 208 -8.88 4.93 -4.91
C ALA A 208 -10.24 4.30 -4.56
N ARG A 209 -10.22 3.07 -4.04
CA ARG A 209 -11.41 2.34 -3.58
C ARG A 209 -12.16 3.06 -2.46
N ARG A 210 -11.48 3.46 -1.38
CA ARG A 210 -12.10 4.22 -0.27
C ARG A 210 -12.69 5.55 -0.74
N LEU A 211 -12.03 6.22 -1.70
CA LEU A 211 -12.53 7.46 -2.29
C LEU A 211 -13.85 7.25 -3.06
N LEU A 212 -13.98 6.17 -3.84
CA LEU A 212 -15.24 5.82 -4.52
C LEU A 212 -16.36 5.47 -3.53
N LEU A 213 -16.04 4.71 -2.47
CA LEU A 213 -16.98 4.39 -1.39
C LEU A 213 -17.46 5.66 -0.65
N ALA A 214 -16.55 6.61 -0.38
CA ALA A 214 -16.87 7.89 0.26
C ALA A 214 -17.79 8.77 -0.60
N ALA A 215 -17.68 8.67 -1.93
CA ALA A 215 -18.61 9.31 -2.88
C ALA A 215 -19.98 8.61 -2.99
N GLY A 216 -20.20 7.51 -2.25
CA GLY A 216 -21.46 6.78 -2.21
C GLY A 216 -21.64 5.72 -3.31
N LEU A 217 -20.57 5.40 -4.05
CA LEU A 217 -20.60 4.33 -5.04
C LEU A 217 -20.53 2.95 -4.37
N THR A 218 -21.30 1.99 -4.89
CA THR A 218 -21.39 0.64 -4.34
C THR A 218 -20.45 -0.33 -5.07
N GLU A 219 -19.57 -0.98 -4.33
CA GLU A 219 -18.72 -2.08 -4.81
C GLU A 219 -19.54 -3.37 -4.99
N GLY A 220 -19.23 -4.20 -6.00
CA GLY A 220 -19.92 -5.49 -6.15
C GLY A 220 -19.30 -6.50 -7.10
N GLU A 221 -19.20 -7.75 -6.62
CA GLU A 221 -18.66 -8.91 -7.34
C GLU A 221 -19.52 -9.32 -8.56
N SER A 222 -20.86 -9.13 -8.50
CA SER A 222 -21.79 -9.71 -9.49
C SER A 222 -22.79 -8.73 -10.11
N GLU A 223 -23.29 -9.08 -11.30
CA GLU A 223 -24.37 -8.38 -12.03
C GLU A 223 -25.74 -8.47 -11.35
N GLU A 224 -25.95 -9.41 -10.42
CA GLU A 224 -27.23 -9.54 -9.68
C GLU A 224 -27.39 -8.47 -8.59
N THR A 225 -26.30 -7.78 -8.24
CA THR A 225 -26.26 -6.65 -7.30
C THR A 225 -26.16 -5.33 -8.02
N VAL A 226 -26.85 -4.30 -7.53
CA VAL A 226 -26.63 -2.90 -7.99
C VAL A 226 -25.22 -2.50 -7.57
N ARG A 227 -24.31 -2.47 -8.54
CA ARG A 227 -22.90 -2.11 -8.37
C ARG A 227 -22.53 -0.96 -9.29
N ASN A 228 -21.61 -0.13 -8.82
CA ASN A 228 -21.01 0.97 -9.56
C ASN A 228 -19.55 0.67 -9.94
N PHE A 229 -18.84 -0.16 -9.17
CA PHE A 229 -17.47 -0.55 -9.49
C PHE A 229 -17.08 -1.92 -8.91
N THR A 230 -15.91 -2.43 -9.30
CA THR A 230 -15.22 -3.58 -8.72
C THR A 230 -13.70 -3.36 -8.72
N THR A 231 -13.00 -3.84 -7.70
CA THR A 231 -11.53 -4.01 -7.71
C THR A 231 -11.10 -5.48 -7.88
N GLU A 232 -12.04 -6.41 -8.01
CA GLU A 232 -11.76 -7.77 -8.50
C GLU A 232 -11.76 -7.75 -10.03
N THR A 233 -10.58 -7.84 -10.63
CA THR A 233 -10.35 -7.75 -12.07
C THR A 233 -9.58 -8.97 -12.60
N GLU A 234 -10.00 -9.50 -13.76
CA GLU A 234 -9.19 -10.47 -14.55
C GLU A 234 -8.39 -9.78 -15.67
N ASP A 235 -8.70 -8.52 -15.96
CA ASP A 235 -8.02 -7.67 -16.94
C ASP A 235 -6.77 -6.96 -16.34
N ASP A 236 -5.95 -6.36 -17.21
CA ASP A 236 -4.67 -5.69 -16.87
C ASP A 236 -4.85 -4.34 -16.11
N SER A 237 -6.02 -4.11 -15.46
CA SER A 237 -6.47 -2.86 -14.81
C SER A 237 -6.74 -3.02 -13.31
N ASP A 238 -6.50 -1.97 -12.51
CA ASP A 238 -6.63 -2.03 -11.05
C ASP A 238 -8.07 -1.82 -10.51
N VAL A 239 -8.90 -1.02 -11.19
CA VAL A 239 -10.33 -0.82 -10.85
C VAL A 239 -11.19 -0.76 -12.12
N ILE A 240 -12.41 -1.29 -12.08
CA ILE A 240 -13.39 -1.17 -13.17
C ILE A 240 -14.65 -0.46 -12.64
N VAL A 241 -15.07 0.61 -13.32
CA VAL A 241 -16.28 1.40 -13.01
C VAL A 241 -17.32 1.21 -14.10
N PHE A 242 -18.56 0.93 -13.72
CA PHE A 242 -19.69 0.66 -14.60
C PHE A 242 -20.49 1.95 -14.85
N GLY A 243 -20.56 2.36 -16.11
CA GLY A 243 -21.29 3.54 -16.57
C GLY A 243 -22.78 3.27 -16.82
N ASN A 244 -23.45 4.26 -17.36
CA ASN A 244 -24.78 4.08 -17.98
C ASN A 244 -24.67 3.37 -19.35
N ASP A 245 -25.78 2.84 -19.86
CA ASP A 245 -25.93 2.25 -21.21
C ASP A 245 -24.79 1.30 -21.64
N ASP A 246 -24.48 0.32 -20.77
CA ASP A 246 -23.44 -0.72 -20.93
C ASP A 246 -21.98 -0.21 -21.07
N GLN A 247 -21.72 1.09 -20.88
CA GLN A 247 -20.35 1.63 -20.89
C GLN A 247 -19.56 1.19 -19.65
N THR A 248 -18.25 0.99 -19.82
CA THR A 248 -17.33 0.55 -18.75
C THR A 248 -16.03 1.34 -18.84
N MET A 249 -15.57 1.86 -17.70
CA MET A 249 -14.29 2.56 -17.58
C MET A 249 -13.30 1.72 -16.77
N TYR A 250 -12.14 1.50 -17.36
CA TYR A 250 -11.00 0.83 -16.75
C TYR A 250 -10.07 1.89 -16.13
N VAL A 251 -9.64 1.67 -14.90
CA VAL A 251 -8.81 2.62 -14.13
C VAL A 251 -7.49 1.95 -13.76
N GLU A 252 -6.39 2.59 -14.13
CA GLU A 252 -5.03 2.19 -13.79
C GLU A 252 -4.50 3.09 -12.65
N VAL A 253 -4.36 2.55 -11.45
CA VAL A 253 -3.93 3.24 -10.23
C VAL A 253 -2.41 3.20 -10.09
N LYS A 254 -1.73 4.35 -9.98
CA LYS A 254 -0.26 4.40 -9.98
C LYS A 254 0.38 5.36 -8.96
N SER A 255 1.45 4.85 -8.36
CA SER A 255 2.29 5.52 -7.35
C SER A 255 2.99 6.79 -7.86
N THR A 256 3.71 7.48 -6.96
CA THR A 256 4.43 8.75 -7.20
C THR A 256 5.44 8.79 -8.35
N SER A 257 5.84 7.64 -8.90
CA SER A 257 6.84 7.53 -9.98
C SER A 257 6.23 7.08 -11.31
N ILE A 258 6.26 7.94 -12.32
CA ILE A 258 5.95 7.58 -13.71
C ILE A 258 6.99 6.57 -14.23
N ARG A 259 6.50 5.56 -14.96
CA ARG A 259 7.28 4.48 -15.60
C ARG A 259 6.57 4.04 -16.89
N GLU A 260 7.31 3.35 -17.76
CA GLU A 260 6.86 2.80 -19.06
C GLU A 260 5.44 2.20 -19.11
N ARG A 261 4.96 1.57 -18.02
CA ARG A 261 3.60 1.01 -17.96
C ARG A 261 2.47 2.03 -18.01
N VAL A 262 2.71 3.28 -17.60
CA VAL A 262 1.67 4.34 -17.55
C VAL A 262 0.97 4.51 -18.90
N ARG A 263 1.71 4.35 -20.01
CA ARG A 263 1.15 4.46 -21.37
C ARG A 263 0.17 3.33 -21.74
N ARG A 264 0.14 2.20 -21.04
CA ARG A 264 -0.83 1.12 -21.31
C ARG A 264 -2.27 1.59 -21.12
N ALA A 265 -2.51 2.33 -20.03
CA ALA A 265 -3.81 2.87 -19.68
C ALA A 265 -4.27 4.05 -20.56
N LEU A 266 -3.45 4.49 -21.52
CA LEU A 266 -3.75 5.62 -22.40
C LEU A 266 -3.84 5.19 -23.89
N MET A 267 -3.56 3.92 -24.20
CA MET A 267 -3.55 3.36 -25.55
C MET A 267 -4.59 2.24 -25.74
N GLY A 268 -5.65 2.22 -24.94
CA GLY A 268 -6.73 1.25 -25.10
C GLY A 268 -7.52 1.49 -26.38
N GLU A 269 -7.51 0.53 -27.31
CA GLU A 269 -8.49 0.47 -28.40
C GLU A 269 -9.72 -0.32 -27.93
N GLY A 270 -10.92 0.24 -28.08
CA GLY A 270 -12.22 -0.41 -27.81
C GLY A 270 -12.93 0.03 -26.53
N ASN A 271 -12.20 0.34 -25.46
CA ASN A 271 -12.74 0.58 -24.11
C ASN A 271 -12.35 1.98 -23.59
N TYR A 272 -13.13 2.54 -22.66
CA TYR A 272 -12.72 3.75 -21.93
C TYR A 272 -11.67 3.41 -20.89
N TRP A 273 -10.53 4.10 -20.92
CA TRP A 273 -9.48 4.00 -19.91
C TRP A 273 -9.20 5.35 -19.23
N SER A 274 -8.82 5.29 -17.96
CA SER A 274 -8.31 6.41 -17.18
C SER A 274 -7.12 6.01 -16.32
N LEU A 275 -6.31 7.00 -15.93
CA LEU A 275 -5.10 6.81 -15.13
C LEU A 275 -5.24 7.57 -13.81
N PHE A 276 -5.26 6.87 -12.67
CA PHE A 276 -5.35 7.48 -11.34
C PHE A 276 -3.97 7.55 -10.67
N GLY A 277 -3.32 8.70 -10.77
CA GLY A 277 -1.92 8.90 -10.39
C GLY A 277 -1.69 9.71 -9.11
N PHE A 278 -0.62 9.37 -8.41
CA PHE A 278 -0.04 10.17 -7.32
C PHE A 278 1.29 10.83 -7.71
N PHE A 279 1.53 11.04 -9.02
CA PHE A 279 2.83 11.45 -9.57
C PHE A 279 3.33 12.77 -8.98
N GLY A 280 4.58 12.80 -8.51
CA GLY A 280 5.15 13.97 -7.82
C GLY A 280 5.98 14.92 -8.68
N ASN A 281 6.01 14.77 -10.01
CA ASN A 281 6.87 15.54 -10.91
C ASN A 281 6.10 16.00 -12.17
N ALA A 282 5.90 17.32 -12.30
CA ALA A 282 5.15 17.95 -13.39
C ALA A 282 5.86 17.85 -14.75
N GLU A 283 7.19 18.06 -14.81
CA GLU A 283 7.98 17.91 -16.04
C GLU A 283 7.79 16.52 -16.67
N LYS A 284 7.70 15.48 -15.82
CA LYS A 284 7.43 14.10 -16.23
C LYS A 284 5.97 13.84 -16.56
N VAL A 285 5.01 14.47 -15.87
CA VAL A 285 3.59 14.40 -16.29
C VAL A 285 3.46 14.95 -17.71
N ARG A 286 3.97 16.16 -17.97
CA ARG A 286 4.00 16.77 -19.30
C ARG A 286 4.66 15.85 -20.34
N SER A 287 5.95 15.55 -20.16
CA SER A 287 6.74 14.87 -21.20
C SER A 287 6.49 13.36 -21.37
N GLU A 288 6.05 12.66 -20.31
CA GLU A 288 5.87 11.20 -20.35
C GLU A 288 4.40 10.74 -20.38
N VAL A 289 3.47 11.53 -19.84
CA VAL A 289 2.03 11.22 -19.84
C VAL A 289 1.32 11.96 -20.98
N LEU A 290 1.54 13.27 -21.12
CA LEU A 290 0.82 14.07 -22.11
C LEU A 290 1.48 14.07 -23.50
N GLU A 291 2.81 14.15 -23.60
CA GLU A 291 3.56 14.23 -24.87
C GLU A 291 4.04 12.87 -25.42
N GLY A 292 3.86 11.76 -24.69
CA GLY A 292 4.13 10.42 -25.22
C GLY A 292 5.61 10.04 -25.38
N ASN A 293 6.52 10.71 -24.67
CA ASN A 293 7.87 10.20 -24.37
C ASN A 293 8.72 9.82 -25.62
N LEU A 294 8.53 10.55 -26.73
CA LEU A 294 9.15 10.33 -28.06
C LEU A 294 8.84 8.98 -28.74
N GLN A 295 7.81 8.24 -28.32
CA GLN A 295 7.50 6.89 -28.84
C GLN A 295 6.12 6.75 -29.51
N GLY A 296 5.57 7.86 -30.01
CA GLY A 296 4.29 7.92 -30.74
C GLY A 296 3.18 8.59 -29.93
N GLU A 297 2.00 8.70 -30.53
CA GLU A 297 0.86 9.38 -29.91
C GLU A 297 0.44 8.69 -28.60
N PRO A 298 0.19 9.44 -27.51
CA PRO A 298 -0.06 8.85 -26.19
C PRO A 298 -1.51 8.42 -25.93
N TRP A 299 -2.49 8.95 -26.69
CA TRP A 299 -3.93 8.79 -26.44
C TRP A 299 -4.63 8.09 -27.62
N SER A 300 -5.55 7.17 -27.33
CA SER A 300 -6.56 6.73 -28.30
C SER A 300 -7.78 7.65 -28.30
N GLU A 301 -8.61 7.60 -29.35
CA GLU A 301 -9.92 8.31 -29.44
C GLU A 301 -10.92 7.94 -28.31
N GLN A 302 -10.57 6.98 -27.44
CA GLN A 302 -11.41 6.45 -26.36
C GLN A 302 -10.74 6.52 -24.97
N SER A 303 -9.49 6.98 -24.88
CA SER A 303 -8.80 7.17 -23.59
C SER A 303 -9.14 8.55 -23.01
N ALA A 304 -9.66 8.58 -21.78
CA ALA A 304 -10.58 9.65 -21.38
C ALA A 304 -10.02 10.71 -20.42
N VAL A 305 -9.03 10.38 -19.56
CA VAL A 305 -8.45 11.31 -18.57
C VAL A 305 -7.30 10.67 -17.78
N ALA A 306 -6.28 11.46 -17.46
CA ALA A 306 -5.34 11.20 -16.37
C ALA A 306 -5.64 12.10 -15.15
N TYR A 307 -5.57 11.54 -13.96
CA TYR A 307 -5.73 12.22 -12.68
C TYR A 307 -4.39 12.29 -11.96
N VAL A 308 -4.00 13.47 -11.47
CA VAL A 308 -2.73 13.69 -10.74
C VAL A 308 -2.95 14.61 -9.53
N PRO A 309 -2.02 14.72 -8.56
CA PRO A 309 -2.19 15.61 -7.40
C PRO A 309 -2.45 17.07 -7.83
N PRO A 310 -3.32 17.84 -7.14
CA PRO A 310 -3.68 19.20 -7.55
C PRO A 310 -2.45 20.12 -7.70
N GLU A 311 -1.45 19.97 -6.82
CA GLU A 311 -0.22 20.76 -6.90
C GLU A 311 0.70 20.34 -8.06
N VAL A 312 0.32 19.35 -8.87
CA VAL A 312 1.03 18.91 -10.07
C VAL A 312 0.28 19.33 -11.33
N VAL A 313 -1.06 19.32 -11.33
CA VAL A 313 -1.90 19.97 -12.38
C VAL A 313 -1.45 21.42 -12.59
N SER A 314 -1.49 22.21 -11.51
CA SER A 314 -1.06 23.62 -11.50
C SER A 314 0.40 23.82 -11.89
N LYS A 315 1.28 22.85 -11.63
CA LYS A 315 2.70 22.95 -12.05
C LYS A 315 2.93 22.57 -13.51
N VAL A 316 2.02 21.86 -14.17
CA VAL A 316 2.10 21.64 -15.63
C VAL A 316 1.64 22.91 -16.36
N GLU A 317 0.54 23.52 -15.90
CA GLU A 317 0.06 24.83 -16.39
C GLU A 317 1.16 25.89 -16.28
N ASP A 318 1.79 25.97 -15.10
CA ASP A 318 2.91 26.87 -14.80
C ASP A 318 4.18 26.55 -15.62
N ILE A 319 4.28 25.38 -16.29
CA ILE A 319 5.33 25.08 -17.28
C ILE A 319 4.89 25.56 -18.68
N ASP A 320 3.67 25.24 -19.10
CA ASP A 320 3.13 25.62 -20.42
C ASP A 320 3.05 27.14 -20.59
N GLU A 321 2.63 27.90 -19.56
CA GLU A 321 2.66 29.38 -19.59
C GLU A 321 4.07 29.97 -19.77
N LYS A 322 5.13 29.19 -19.52
CA LYS A 322 6.54 29.62 -19.65
C LYS A 322 7.18 29.19 -20.96
N GLU A 323 6.64 28.19 -21.66
CA GLU A 323 7.15 27.69 -22.94
C GLU A 323 6.09 27.76 -24.05
N ASP A 324 5.98 28.94 -24.68
CA ASP A 324 5.25 29.16 -25.95
C ASP A 324 5.94 28.40 -27.10
N ASP A 325 5.73 27.08 -27.13
CA ASP A 325 6.27 26.13 -28.10
C ASP A 325 5.28 25.82 -29.25
N GLY A 326 4.02 26.21 -29.09
CA GLY A 326 2.91 25.97 -30.00
C GLY A 326 2.11 24.67 -29.75
N ASN A 327 2.41 23.95 -28.67
CA ASN A 327 1.73 22.72 -28.26
C ASN A 327 0.91 22.96 -26.97
N GLU A 328 -0.28 23.54 -27.11
CA GLU A 328 -1.26 23.57 -26.01
C GLU A 328 -1.70 22.12 -25.70
N VAL A 329 -1.05 21.48 -24.72
CA VAL A 329 -1.29 20.06 -24.37
C VAL A 329 -2.50 19.90 -23.42
N TYR A 330 -2.83 20.94 -22.66
CA TYR A 330 -4.16 21.09 -22.06
C TYR A 330 -5.17 21.45 -23.14
N LYS A 331 -6.20 20.61 -23.30
CA LYS A 331 -7.42 20.96 -24.03
C LYS A 331 -8.63 20.59 -23.18
N LEU A 332 -9.18 21.61 -22.53
CA LEU A 332 -10.53 21.64 -22.02
C LEU A 332 -11.36 22.46 -23.02
N GLU A 333 -12.02 21.79 -23.96
CA GLU A 333 -13.21 22.29 -24.66
C GLU A 333 -13.81 21.19 -25.55
N ASN A 334 -15.14 21.12 -25.61
CA ASN A 334 -15.86 20.56 -26.76
C ASN A 334 -16.28 21.74 -27.66
N GLU A 335 -16.61 21.56 -28.94
CA GLU A 335 -17.66 20.66 -29.46
C GLU A 335 -17.12 19.40 -30.17
N ASP A 336 -15.80 19.20 -30.26
CA ASP A 336 -15.19 18.21 -31.17
C ASP A 336 -14.86 16.80 -30.60
N GLY A 337 -14.40 16.51 -29.36
CA GLY A 337 -13.89 17.26 -28.21
C GLY A 337 -13.46 16.24 -27.10
N LEU A 338 -12.38 16.45 -26.33
CA LEU A 338 -11.76 15.41 -25.45
C LEU A 338 -11.15 15.98 -24.15
N LEU A 339 -10.98 15.13 -23.12
CA LEU A 339 -10.37 15.44 -21.81
C LEU A 339 -9.02 14.68 -21.63
N TYR A 340 -8.07 15.26 -20.89
CA TYR A 340 -6.71 14.67 -20.76
C TYR A 340 -6.07 14.72 -19.36
N LEU A 341 -6.18 15.82 -18.61
CA LEU A 341 -5.55 15.94 -17.29
C LEU A 341 -6.48 16.65 -16.30
N ARG A 342 -6.70 16.04 -15.12
CA ARG A 342 -7.51 16.60 -14.01
C ARG A 342 -6.85 16.32 -12.66
N ALA A 343 -7.36 16.96 -11.61
CA ALA A 343 -6.90 16.76 -10.24
C ALA A 343 -7.47 15.46 -9.63
N ASN A 344 -6.65 14.66 -8.94
CA ASN A 344 -7.05 13.34 -8.44
C ASN A 344 -8.05 13.37 -7.27
N ASN A 345 -8.32 14.54 -6.69
CA ASN A 345 -9.42 14.75 -5.75
C ASN A 345 -10.79 14.85 -6.43
N VAL A 346 -10.91 15.16 -7.74
CA VAL A 346 -12.22 15.15 -8.43
C VAL A 346 -12.61 13.78 -9.02
N PHE A 347 -11.70 12.80 -9.01
CA PHE A 347 -11.93 11.44 -9.52
C PHE A 347 -13.23 10.79 -8.98
N ALA A 348 -13.54 10.98 -7.69
CA ALA A 348 -14.73 10.42 -7.08
C ALA A 348 -16.02 10.99 -7.69
N GLN A 349 -16.07 12.31 -7.86
CA GLN A 349 -17.19 13.04 -8.47
C GLN A 349 -17.36 12.65 -9.94
N ASP A 350 -16.25 12.53 -10.66
CA ASP A 350 -16.22 12.10 -12.07
C ASP A 350 -16.76 10.67 -12.24
N MET A 351 -16.39 9.73 -11.37
CA MET A 351 -16.93 8.37 -11.43
C MET A 351 -18.42 8.34 -11.04
N VAL A 352 -18.84 9.16 -10.07
CA VAL A 352 -20.26 9.36 -9.75
C VAL A 352 -21.03 9.88 -10.96
N GLN A 353 -20.50 10.86 -11.69
CA GLN A 353 -21.09 11.34 -12.94
C GLN A 353 -21.13 10.23 -14.00
N PHE A 354 -20.02 9.55 -14.27
CA PHE A 354 -19.92 8.50 -15.29
C PHE A 354 -20.96 7.37 -15.07
N THR A 355 -21.18 6.97 -13.81
CA THR A 355 -22.22 5.98 -13.45
C THR A 355 -23.66 6.46 -13.68
N GLN A 356 -23.89 7.77 -13.85
CA GLN A 356 -25.21 8.39 -14.08
C GLN A 356 -25.44 8.78 -15.54
N THR A 357 -24.40 9.16 -16.27
CA THR A 357 -24.48 9.73 -17.63
C THR A 357 -23.87 8.84 -18.71
N GLY A 358 -22.84 8.05 -18.38
CA GLY A 358 -21.97 7.40 -19.36
C GLY A 358 -20.87 8.29 -19.93
N GLU A 359 -20.85 9.58 -19.56
CA GLU A 359 -19.96 10.61 -20.11
C GLU A 359 -19.33 11.45 -18.99
N LEU A 360 -17.99 11.56 -19.01
CA LEU A 360 -17.28 12.62 -18.30
C LEU A 360 -17.47 13.93 -19.08
N THR A 361 -18.32 14.83 -18.57
CA THR A 361 -18.39 16.20 -19.09
C THR A 361 -17.49 17.09 -18.28
N ASP A 362 -16.96 18.14 -18.90
CA ASP A 362 -16.38 19.25 -18.16
C ASP A 362 -17.47 19.99 -17.37
N ILE A 363 -17.58 19.68 -16.08
CA ILE A 363 -18.31 20.48 -15.10
C ILE A 363 -17.29 21.39 -14.44
N ASP A 364 -17.41 22.70 -14.69
CA ASP A 364 -16.77 23.79 -13.94
C ASP A 364 -16.94 23.53 -12.43
N PRO A 365 -15.87 23.17 -11.70
CA PRO A 365 -15.94 22.77 -10.30
C PRO A 365 -16.02 24.02 -9.41
N GLY A 366 -17.20 24.66 -9.47
CA GLY A 366 -17.43 26.06 -9.11
C GLY A 366 -16.63 26.62 -7.94
N HIS A 367 -15.64 27.45 -8.30
CA HIS A 367 -14.76 28.28 -7.46
C HIS A 367 -13.52 27.60 -6.85
N GLU A 368 -12.44 27.56 -7.63
CA GLU A 368 -11.06 27.39 -7.13
C GLU A 368 -10.58 28.56 -6.23
N ASP A 369 -11.30 29.69 -6.24
CA ASP A 369 -11.04 30.93 -5.46
C ASP A 369 -11.05 30.78 -3.91
N GLN A 370 -11.30 29.59 -3.34
CA GLN A 370 -11.54 29.44 -1.89
C GLN A 370 -10.39 28.83 -1.05
N TYR A 371 -9.29 28.35 -1.64
CA TYR A 371 -8.19 27.73 -0.88
C TYR A 371 -6.79 28.22 -1.29
N ILE A 372 -6.46 29.45 -0.88
CA ILE A 372 -5.11 30.07 -0.89
C ILE A 372 -4.79 30.61 0.51
#